data_AF-A0A383EB31-F1
#
_entry.id   AF-A0A383EB31-F1
#
_cell.length_a   1.000
_cell.length_b   1.000
_cell.length_c   1.000
_cell.angle_alpha   90.00
_cell.angle_beta   90.00
_cell.angle_gamma   90.00
#
_symmetry.space_group_name_H-M   'P 1'
#
loop_
_entity.id
_entity.type
_entity.pdbx_description
1 polymer ?
#
loop_
_entity_poly.entity_id
_entity_poly.type
_entity_poly.pdbx_seq_one_letter_code
_entity_poly.pdbx_strand_id
1 'polypeptide(L)' 'LTPHLKNVQCENCHGPARVHLENSKIHPANKEPKSVCVNCHHGSHSPMFNFGTYWPKIKH' A
#
# COMPACT_ATOMS: atom_id res chain seq x y z
N LEU A 1 -9.15 4.97 7.28
CA LEU A 1 -8.97 4.37 5.93
C LEU A 1 -9.03 5.48 4.89
N THR A 2 -8.14 5.44 3.90
CA THR A 2 -7.79 6.48 2.92
C THR A 2 -8.75 6.54 1.70
N PRO A 3 -9.83 7.36 1.70
CA PRO A 3 -10.88 7.24 0.68
C PRO A 3 -10.41 7.68 -0.71
N HIS A 4 -9.46 8.62 -0.75
CA HIS A 4 -8.85 9.12 -1.99
C HIS A 4 -8.01 8.06 -2.72
N LEU A 5 -7.67 6.94 -2.06
CA LEU A 5 -6.92 5.83 -2.64
C LEU A 5 -7.80 4.63 -3.02
N LYS A 6 -9.13 4.79 -3.05
CA LYS A 6 -10.05 3.69 -3.41
C LYS A 6 -9.73 3.02 -4.76
N ASN A 7 -9.10 3.76 -5.68
CA ASN A 7 -8.75 3.29 -7.01
C ASN A 7 -7.34 2.68 -7.09
N VAL A 8 -6.62 2.60 -5.96
CA VAL A 8 -5.27 2.02 -5.87
C VAL A 8 -5.33 0.59 -5.28
N GLN A 9 -6.51 0.10 -4.87
CA GLN A 9 -6.74 -1.23 -4.29
C GLN A 9 -5.90 -1.53 -3.02
N CYS A 10 -6.44 -2.34 -2.13
CA CYS A 10 -5.75 -2.71 -0.89
C CYS A 10 -4.54 -3.61 -1.17
N GLU A 11 -4.68 -4.47 -2.18
CA GLU A 11 -3.79 -5.56 -2.53
C GLU A 11 -2.48 -5.08 -3.15
N ASN A 12 -2.46 -3.89 -3.75
CA ASN A 12 -1.22 -3.29 -4.25
C ASN A 12 -0.20 -3.06 -3.12
N CYS A 13 -0.69 -2.81 -1.89
CA CYS A 13 0.16 -2.67 -0.72
C CYS A 13 0.25 -3.96 0.10
N HIS A 14 -0.89 -4.62 0.32
CA HIS A 14 -1.02 -5.72 1.28
C HIS A 14 -1.04 -7.12 0.66
N GLY A 15 -0.82 -7.23 -0.65
CA GLY A 15 -0.87 -8.50 -1.38
C GLY A 15 -2.29 -9.07 -1.50
N PRO A 16 -2.42 -10.28 -2.07
CA PRO A 16 -3.71 -10.89 -2.35
C PRO A 16 -4.52 -11.15 -1.06
N ALA A 17 -5.80 -10.78 -1.05
CA ALA A 17 -6.67 -10.94 0.10
C ALA A 17 -7.56 -12.19 0.07
N ARG A 18 -7.42 -13.09 -0.92
CA ARG A 18 -8.33 -14.26 -1.07
C ARG A 18 -8.46 -15.10 0.20
N VAL A 19 -7.34 -15.45 0.82
CA VAL A 19 -7.31 -16.26 2.04
C VAL A 19 -7.87 -15.50 3.26
N HIS A 20 -7.75 -14.17 3.26
CA HIS A 20 -8.33 -13.31 4.29
C HIS A 20 -9.86 -13.30 4.21
N LEU A 21 -10.44 -13.37 3.00
CA LEU A 21 -11.90 -13.47 2.82
C LEU A 21 -12.47 -14.79 3.33
N GLU A 22 -11.71 -15.88 3.20
CA GLU A 22 -12.10 -17.20 3.70
C GLU A 22 -11.93 -17.34 5.22
N ASN A 23 -10.96 -16.61 5.80
CA ASN A 23 -10.71 -16.59 7.23
C ASN A 23 -10.19 -15.23 7.67
N SER A 24 -11.06 -14.45 8.33
CA SER A 24 -10.74 -13.09 8.77
C SER A 24 -9.63 -13.00 9.84
N LYS A 25 -9.24 -14.13 10.46
CA LYS A 25 -8.07 -14.21 11.35
C LYS A 25 -6.75 -14.18 10.59
N ILE A 26 -6.75 -14.49 9.29
CA ILE A 26 -5.58 -14.37 8.43
C ILE A 26 -5.52 -12.93 7.95
N HIS A 27 -4.54 -12.17 8.43
CA HIS A 27 -4.38 -10.78 8.00
C HIS A 27 -3.68 -10.69 6.63
N PRO A 28 -4.00 -9.65 5.84
CA PRO A 28 -3.22 -9.33 4.64
C PRO A 28 -1.73 -9.13 4.95
N ALA A 29 -0.87 -9.26 3.94
CA ALA A 29 0.57 -9.16 4.14
C ALA A 29 0.94 -7.78 4.73
N ASN A 30 1.73 -7.81 5.81
CA ASN A 30 2.32 -6.62 6.38
C ASN A 30 3.75 -6.48 5.83
N LYS A 31 3.89 -5.69 4.77
CA LYS A 31 5.16 -5.45 4.09
C LYS A 31 5.81 -4.18 4.63
N GLU A 32 7.14 -4.12 4.60
CA GLU A 32 7.88 -2.89 4.86
C GLU A 32 7.38 -1.75 3.96
N PRO A 33 6.79 -0.67 4.50
CA PRO A 33 6.07 0.31 3.68
C PRO A 33 6.96 0.94 2.60
N LYS A 34 8.22 1.22 2.94
CA LYS A 34 9.16 1.84 2.00
C LYS A 34 9.43 0.97 0.78
N SER A 35 9.50 -0.36 0.93
CA SER A 35 9.74 -1.27 -0.19
C SER A 35 8.51 -1.38 -1.11
N VAL A 36 7.31 -1.25 -0.55
CA VAL A 36 6.07 -1.23 -1.34
C VAL A 36 5.94 0.07 -2.13
N CYS A 37 6.18 1.23 -1.50
CA CYS A 37 5.99 2.52 -2.15
C CYS A 37 6.86 2.68 -3.41
N VAL A 38 8.11 2.21 -3.38
CA VAL A 38 9.05 2.36 -4.50
C VAL A 38 8.74 1.47 -5.71
N ASN A 39 7.80 0.52 -5.59
CA ASN A 39 7.36 -0.29 -6.73
C ASN A 39 6.65 0.57 -7.79
N CYS A 40 5.94 1.62 -7.37
CA CYS A 40 5.29 2.57 -8.28
C CYS A 40 5.96 3.95 -8.22
N HIS A 41 6.43 4.38 -7.04
CA HIS A 41 7.06 5.68 -6.87
C HIS A 41 8.57 5.63 -7.16
N HIS A 42 8.90 5.49 -8.43
CA HIS A 42 10.26 5.56 -8.96
C HIS A 42 10.42 6.76 -9.90
N GLY A 43 11.67 7.12 -10.23
CA GLY A 43 12.01 8.38 -10.89
C GLY A 43 11.27 8.68 -12.19
N SER A 44 10.91 7.66 -12.98
CA SER A 44 10.15 7.84 -14.22
C SER A 44 8.64 7.99 -14.04
N HIS A 45 8.09 7.61 -12.89
CA HIS A 45 6.63 7.56 -12.67
C HIS A 45 6.17 8.54 -11.58
N SER A 46 7.05 8.88 -10.64
CA SER A 46 6.77 9.83 -9.56
C SER A 46 8.08 10.46 -9.05
N PRO A 47 8.76 11.28 -9.86
CA PRO A 47 10.07 11.86 -9.53
C PRO A 47 10.08 12.69 -8.24
N MET A 48 8.94 13.26 -7.86
CA MET A 48 8.79 14.10 -6.66
C MET A 48 8.36 13.31 -5.41
N PHE A 49 8.39 11.98 -5.45
CA PHE A 49 7.99 11.17 -4.31
C PHE A 49 8.95 11.37 -3.13
N ASN A 50 8.38 11.60 -1.95
CA ASN A 50 9.11 11.63 -0.70
C ASN A 50 8.39 10.75 0.33
N PHE A 51 9.03 9.63 0.71
CA PHE A 51 8.42 8.67 1.63
C PHE A 51 8.00 9.32 2.97
N GLY A 52 8.85 10.19 3.54
CA GLY A 52 8.60 10.83 4.83
C GLY A 52 7.37 11.73 4.86
N THR A 53 7.02 12.37 3.74
CA THR A 53 5.85 13.25 3.67
C THR A 53 4.58 12.55 3.17
N TYR A 54 4.72 11.44 2.43
CA TYR A 54 3.58 10.72 1.85
C TYR A 54 3.06 9.61 2.77
N TRP A 55 3.96 8.84 3.41
CA TRP A 55 3.58 7.72 4.28
C TRP A 55 2.60 8.12 5.41
N PRO A 56 2.79 9.25 6.12
CA PRO A 56 1.87 9.64 7.19
C PRO A 56 0.44 9.90 6.74
N LYS A 57 0.22 10.21 5.45
CA LYS A 57 -1.12 10.49 4.90
C LYS A 57 -1.95 9.23 4.68
N ILE A 58 -1.28 8.09 4.59
CA ILE A 58 -1.92 6.84 4.17
C ILE A 58 -1.85 5.71 5.19
N LYS A 59 -0.92 5.80 6.16
CA LYS A 59 -0.81 4.81 7.23
C LYS A 59 -2.15 4.67 7.95
N HIS A 60 -2.58 3.43 8.14
CA HIS A 60 -3.81 3.05 8.83
C HIS A 60 -3.57 1.86 9.76
#